data_AF-A0A1G3INM7-F1
#
_entry.id   AF-A0A1G3INM7-F1
#
_cell.length_a   1.000
_cell.length_b   1.000
_cell.length_c   1.000
_cell.angle_alpha   90.00
_cell.angle_beta   90.00
_cell.angle_gamma   90.00
#
_symmetry.space_group_name_H-M   'P 1'
#
loop_
_entity.id
_entity.type
_entity.pdbx_description
1 polymer ?
#
loop_
_entity_poly.entity_id
_entity_poly.type
_entity_poly.pdbx_seq_one_letter_code
_entity_poly.pdbx_strand_id
1 'polypeptide(L)' 'MTEALVFLAVAVALYWLSDRILLRIEAARGAPFESRTLIFFAILLTLALASFWALGRLFPP' A
#
# COMPACT_ATOMS: atom_id res chain seq x y z
N MET A 1 4.46 3.47 23.09
CA MET A 1 3.05 3.85 22.77
C MET A 1 2.99 4.72 21.52
N THR A 2 3.92 5.66 21.36
CA THR A 2 4.06 6.51 20.16
C THR A 2 4.42 5.71 18.90
N GLU A 3 5.21 4.64 19.01
CA GLU A 3 5.59 3.85 17.83
C GLU A 3 4.38 3.17 17.17
N ALA A 4 3.44 2.68 17.98
CA ALA A 4 2.19 2.07 17.48
C ALA A 4 1.35 3.08 16.68
N LEU A 5 1.33 4.35 17.09
CA LEU A 5 0.64 5.42 16.34
C LEU A 5 1.31 5.69 15.00
N VAL A 6 2.64 5.66 14.94
CA VAL A 6 3.40 5.80 13.69
C VAL A 6 3.12 4.63 12.76
N PHE A 7 3.16 3.39 13.27
CA PHE A 7 2.83 2.22 12.46
C PHE A 7 1.39 2.24 11.96
N LEU A 8 0.44 2.67 12.79
CA LEU A 8 -0.95 2.85 12.37
C LEU A 8 -1.07 3.91 11.26
N ALA A 9 -0.42 5.06 11.41
CA ALA A 9 -0.43 6.11 10.40
C ALA A 9 0.15 5.63 9.06
N VAL A 10 1.26 4.88 9.10
CA VAL A 10 1.86 4.27 7.91
C VAL A 10 0.92 3.26 7.27
N ALA A 11 0.26 2.41 8.06
CA ALA A 11 -0.72 1.45 7.55
C ALA A 11 -1.91 2.15 6.86
N VAL A 12 -2.45 3.21 7.46
CA VAL A 12 -3.53 4.02 6.87
C VAL A 12 -3.06 4.68 5.57
N ALA A 13 -1.84 5.24 5.54
CA ALA A 13 -1.28 5.86 4.35
C ALA A 13 -1.09 4.84 3.21
N LEU A 14 -0.58 3.64 3.52
CA LEU A 14 -0.42 2.55 2.57
C LEU A 14 -1.77 2.08 2.00
N TYR A 15 -2.78 1.93 2.86
CA TYR A 15 -4.13 1.56 2.45
C TYR A 15 -4.70 2.59 1.46
N TRP A 16 -4.63 3.88 1.82
CA TRP A 16 -5.11 4.96 0.98
C TRP A 16 -4.36 5.04 -0.36
N LEU A 17 -3.03 4.90 -0.33
CA LEU A 17 -2.21 4.92 -1.53
C LEU A 17 -2.53 3.75 -2.46
N SER A 18 -2.75 2.57 -1.89
CA SER A 18 -3.12 1.36 -2.64
C SER A 18 -4.45 1.51 -3.36
N ASP A 19 -5.44 2.09 -2.69
CA ASP A 19 -6.76 2.36 -3.29
C ASP A 19 -6.65 3.39 -4.41
N ARG A 20 -5.85 4.46 -4.23
CA ARG A 20 -5.60 5.46 -5.28
C ARG A 20 -4.90 4.88 -6.50
N ILE A 21 -3.93 3.99 -6.31
CA ILE A 21 -3.25 3.30 -7.41
C ILE A 21 -4.25 2.42 -8.16
N LEU A 22 -5.04 1.63 -7.43
CA LEU A 22 -6.06 0.77 -8.04
C LEU A 22 -7.08 1.57 -8.85
N LEU A 23 -7.60 2.67 -8.29
CA LEU A 23 -8.52 3.57 -8.97
C LEU A 23 -7.91 4.17 -10.24
N ARG A 24 -6.62 4.54 -10.22
CA ARG A 24 -5.94 5.03 -11.43
C ARG A 24 -5.81 3.95 -12.50
N ILE A 25 -5.53 2.71 -12.10
CA ILE A 25 -5.44 1.59 -13.04
C ILE A 25 -6.84 1.29 -13.62
N GLU A 26 -7.88 1.27 -12.79
CA GLU A 26 -9.27 1.10 -13.23
C GLU A 26 -9.73 2.22 -14.17
N ALA A 27 -9.36 3.47 -13.87
CA ALA A 27 -9.64 4.62 -14.73
C ALA A 27 -8.92 4.51 -16.08
N ALA A 28 -7.66 4.07 -16.09
CA ALA A 28 -6.91 3.85 -17.33
C ALA A 28 -7.47 2.68 -18.15
N ARG A 29 -8.02 1.65 -17.48
CA ARG A 29 -8.69 0.51 -18.12
C ARG A 29 -10.08 0.86 -18.65
N GLY A 30 -10.75 1.85 -18.06
CA GLY A 30 -12.13 2.22 -18.39
C GLY A 30 -13.20 1.30 -17.80
N ALA A 31 -12.80 0.34 -16.94
CA ALA A 31 -13.71 -0.57 -16.26
C ALA A 31 -13.12 -1.02 -14.91
N PRO A 32 -13.95 -1.20 -13.87
CA PRO A 32 -13.50 -1.76 -12.60
C PRO A 32 -13.06 -3.22 -12.79
N PHE A 33 -12.13 -3.67 -11.94
CA PHE A 33 -11.71 -5.07 -11.96
C PHE A 33 -12.75 -5.98 -11.31
N GLU A 34 -13.01 -7.14 -11.93
CA GLU A 34 -13.84 -8.20 -11.33
C GLU A 34 -13.28 -8.65 -9.96
N SER A 35 -11.96 -8.86 -9.90
CA SER A 35 -11.26 -9.23 -8.66
C SER A 35 -10.57 -8.04 -8.00
N ARG A 36 -11.28 -6.91 -7.85
CA ARG A 36 -10.75 -5.67 -7.27
C ARG A 36 -10.05 -5.90 -5.92
N THR A 37 -10.61 -6.73 -5.05
CA THR A 37 -10.04 -7.07 -3.73
C THR A 37 -8.67 -7.74 -3.83
N LEU A 38 -8.51 -8.70 -4.76
CA LEU A 38 -7.25 -9.41 -4.99
C LEU A 38 -6.16 -8.45 -5.48
N ILE A 39 -6.52 -7.53 -6.38
CA ILE A 39 -5.59 -6.56 -6.94
C ILE A 39 -5.23 -5.49 -5.89
N PHE A 40 -6.22 -5.02 -5.13
CA PHE A 40 -5.98 -4.14 -3.98
C PHE A 40 -4.99 -4.78 -3.01
N PHE A 41 -5.19 -6.04 -2.65
CA PHE A 41 -4.31 -6.79 -1.76
C PHE A 41 -2.90 -6.93 -2.35
N ALA A 42 -2.78 -7.26 -3.63
CA ALA A 42 -1.48 -7.37 -4.30
C ALA A 42 -0.71 -6.03 -4.29
N ILE A 43 -1.40 -4.91 -4.56
CA ILE A 43 -0.82 -3.56 -4.52
C ILE A 43 -0.38 -3.23 -3.09
N LEU A 44 -1.28 -3.42 -2.11
CA LEU A 44 -1.00 -3.13 -0.70
C LEU A 44 0.17 -3.95 -0.17
N LEU A 45 0.21 -5.24 -0.46
CA LEU A 45 1.29 -6.14 -0.05
C LEU A 45 2.63 -5.70 -0.66
N THR A 46 2.64 -5.38 -1.96
CA THR A 46 3.85 -4.93 -2.65
C THR A 46 4.39 -3.63 -2.05
N LEU A 47 3.50 -2.66 -1.81
CA LEU A 47 3.86 -1.39 -1.18
C LEU A 47 4.35 -1.57 0.25
N ALA A 48 3.68 -2.41 1.04
CA ALA A 48 4.10 -2.71 2.41
C ALA A 48 5.52 -3.30 2.43
N LEU A 49 5.76 -4.35 1.63
CA LEU A 49 7.08 -4.97 1.52
C LEU A 49 8.15 -3.97 1.05
N ALA A 50 7.85 -3.15 0.05
CA ALA A 50 8.77 -2.11 -0.42
C ALA A 50 9.08 -1.08 0.67
N SER A 51 8.07 -0.63 1.44
CA SER A 51 8.25 0.30 2.55
C SER A 51 9.12 -0.30 3.66
N PHE A 52 8.85 -1.52 4.10
CA PHE A 52 9.65 -2.17 5.14
C PHE A 52 11.07 -2.47 4.68
N TRP A 53 11.25 -2.87 3.41
CA TRP A 53 12.56 -3.08 2.83
C TRP A 53 13.37 -1.77 2.75
N ALA A 54 12.74 -0.67 2.31
CA ALA A 54 13.37 0.64 2.27
C ALA A 54 13.76 1.13 3.66
N LEU A 55 12.88 0.96 4.66
CA LEU A 55 13.16 1.28 6.05
C LEU A 55 14.35 0.48 6.61
N GLY A 56 14.39 -0.84 6.36
CA GLY A 56 15.50 -1.69 6.80
C GLY A 56 16.83 -1.35 6.12
N ARG A 57 16.82 -0.74 4.94
CA ARG A 57 18.04 -0.26 4.27
C ARG A 57 18.49 1.12 4.75
N LEU A 58 17.56 1.97 5.16
CA LEU A 58 17.84 3.29 5.73
C LEU A 58 18.29 3.21 7.20
N PHE A 59 17.80 2.22 7.94
CA PHE A 59 18.19 1.93 9.32
C PHE A 59 18.82 0.53 9.40
N PRO A 60 20.06 0.37 8.90
CA PRO A 60 20.81 -0.85 9.13
C PRO A 60 21.06 -1.06 10.65
N PRO A 61 21.16 -2.31 11.12
CA PRO A 61 21.38 -2.62 12.53
C PRO A 61 22.70 -2.08 13.08
#